data_AF-A0A970X7Z0-F1
#
_entry.id   AF-A0A970X7Z0-F1
#
_cell.length_a   1.000
_cell.length_b   1.000
_cell.length_c   1.000
_cell.angle_alpha   90.00
_cell.angle_beta   90.00
_cell.angle_gamma   90.00
#
_symmetry.space_group_name_H-M   'P 1'
#
loop_
_entity.id
_entity.type
_entity.pdbx_description
1 polymer ?
#
loop_
_entity_poly.entity_id
_entity_poly.type
_entity_poly.pdbx_seq_one_letter_code
_entity_poly.pdbx_strand_id
1 'polypeptide(L)'
;MRKSLRRTLVATAFAAVAVAVPAAPAAAQAPTVCPATFHVLHDDRIGAVSLPQGHYRVTVRGGISCPASTDLLAQFLEDWDGVLPRPWRVASPRAGRANFSRGRSGAGFAVRRVGKASGGGGGGRHPGFGLLCPGTFEVLHNDRIGRLRLPMGEYTITLLAHNRPTCQRASTLFARFLQRPDGRLPGRWGLDPTSGTFRRGYGNFGFRVKPAFD
;
A
#
# COMPACT_ATOMS: atom_id res chain seq x y z
N MET A 1 -47.40 78.88 17.08
CA MET A 1 -46.73 79.79 18.03
C MET A 1 -46.20 78.98 19.23
N ARG A 2 -44.94 79.24 19.63
CA ARG A 2 -44.28 78.94 20.92
C ARG A 2 -43.73 77.52 21.21
N LYS A 3 -42.41 77.40 20.95
CA LYS A 3 -41.29 76.88 21.80
C LYS A 3 -41.57 75.77 22.82
N SER A 4 -40.78 74.68 22.76
CA SER A 4 -39.69 74.46 23.74
C SER A 4 -38.78 73.28 23.41
N LEU A 5 -37.48 73.53 23.61
CA LEU A 5 -36.33 72.61 23.58
C LEU A 5 -36.52 71.39 24.51
N ARG A 6 -35.85 70.27 24.19
CA ARG A 6 -35.07 69.49 25.19
C ARG A 6 -34.12 68.46 24.54
N ARG A 7 -32.82 68.73 24.77
CA ARG A 7 -31.72 67.83 25.14
C ARG A 7 -31.28 66.69 24.20
N THR A 8 -30.15 66.99 23.58
CA THR A 8 -29.03 66.15 23.11
C THR A 8 -28.80 64.84 23.88
N LEU A 9 -28.57 63.76 23.14
CA LEU A 9 -27.56 62.72 23.44
C LEU A 9 -27.10 62.13 22.08
N VAL A 10 -25.86 62.42 21.72
CA VAL A 10 -25.17 61.89 20.53
C VAL A 10 -24.60 60.52 20.92
N ALA A 11 -25.11 59.45 20.32
CA ALA A 11 -24.51 58.12 20.39
C ALA A 11 -23.67 57.90 19.12
N THR A 12 -22.36 58.04 19.24
CA THR A 12 -21.40 57.72 18.18
C THR A 12 -21.28 56.21 18.03
N ALA A 13 -21.78 55.68 16.91
CA ALA A 13 -21.63 54.28 16.52
C ALA A 13 -20.21 54.02 16.02
N PHE A 14 -19.43 53.20 16.74
CA PHE A 14 -18.22 52.58 16.22
C PHE A 14 -18.62 51.38 15.36
N ALA A 15 -18.76 51.60 14.05
CA ALA A 15 -18.86 50.52 13.08
C ALA A 15 -17.46 49.92 12.85
N ALA A 16 -17.16 48.80 13.51
CA ALA A 16 -15.98 47.99 13.22
C ALA A 16 -16.17 47.33 11.83
N VAL A 17 -15.52 47.89 10.81
CA VAL A 17 -15.45 47.29 9.48
C VAL A 17 -14.53 46.07 9.57
N ALA A 18 -15.11 44.89 9.71
CA ALA A 18 -14.41 43.62 9.56
C ALA A 18 -14.05 43.44 8.06
N VAL A 19 -12.79 43.72 7.71
CA VAL A 19 -12.26 43.40 6.38
C VAL A 19 -12.18 41.88 6.28
N ALA A 20 -13.17 41.26 5.65
CA ALA A 20 -13.13 39.85 5.28
C ALA A 20 -12.07 39.66 4.20
N VAL A 21 -10.86 39.26 4.59
CA VAL A 21 -9.84 38.79 3.64
C VAL A 21 -10.38 37.48 3.05
N PRO A 22 -10.66 37.39 1.74
CA PRO A 22 -11.02 36.12 1.14
C PRO A 22 -9.80 35.19 1.25
N ALA A 23 -9.91 34.15 2.07
CA ALA A 23 -8.94 33.07 2.06
C ALA A 23 -8.97 32.44 0.67
N ALA A 24 -7.93 32.69 -0.14
CA ALA A 24 -7.78 32.02 -1.41
C ALA A 24 -7.78 30.50 -1.16
N PRO A 25 -8.63 29.72 -1.87
CA PRO A 25 -8.60 28.28 -1.73
C PRO A 25 -7.19 27.81 -2.10
N ALA A 26 -6.55 27.05 -1.19
CA ALA A 26 -5.26 26.44 -1.48
C ALA A 26 -5.38 25.64 -2.77
N ALA A 27 -4.66 26.06 -3.82
CA ALA A 27 -4.68 25.39 -5.11
C ALA A 27 -4.29 23.93 -4.92
N ALA A 28 -5.23 23.01 -5.20
CA ALA A 28 -4.95 21.59 -5.15
C ALA A 28 -3.86 21.29 -6.19
N GLN A 29 -2.69 20.84 -5.71
CA GLN A 29 -1.57 20.50 -6.57
C GLN A 29 -2.01 19.49 -7.62
N ALA A 30 -1.76 19.82 -8.90
CA ALA A 30 -2.14 18.95 -10.00
C ALA A 30 -1.48 17.57 -9.86
N PRO A 31 -2.20 16.49 -10.20
CA PRO A 31 -1.62 15.16 -10.16
C PRO A 31 -0.41 15.08 -11.11
N THR A 32 0.71 14.58 -10.59
CA THR A 32 1.99 14.49 -11.31
C THR A 32 2.25 13.06 -11.71
N VAL A 33 2.59 12.81 -12.97
CA VAL A 33 2.94 11.47 -13.46
C VAL A 33 4.41 11.19 -13.16
N CYS A 34 4.70 10.03 -12.59
CA CYS A 34 6.08 9.62 -12.36
C CYS A 34 6.78 9.26 -13.68
N PRO A 35 8.04 9.70 -13.86
CA PRO A 35 8.75 9.56 -15.13
C PRO A 35 9.08 8.11 -15.47
N ALA A 36 9.24 7.26 -14.45
CA ALA A 36 9.48 5.83 -14.61
C ALA A 36 8.22 5.00 -14.31
N THR A 37 8.14 3.81 -14.90
CA THR A 37 7.14 2.81 -14.57
C THR A 37 7.61 1.91 -13.42
N PHE A 38 6.69 1.54 -12.55
CA PHE A 38 6.90 0.52 -11.52
C PHE A 38 6.67 -0.87 -12.14
N HIS A 39 7.57 -1.82 -11.90
CA HIS A 39 7.40 -3.19 -12.39
C HIS A 39 6.91 -4.10 -11.26
N VAL A 40 5.69 -4.59 -11.41
CA VAL A 40 5.16 -5.65 -10.55
C VAL A 40 5.68 -6.97 -11.12
N LEU A 41 6.44 -7.71 -10.31
CA LEU A 41 7.16 -8.91 -10.74
C LEU A 41 6.28 -10.15 -10.84
N HIS A 42 5.17 -10.20 -10.09
CA HIS A 42 4.28 -11.36 -10.06
C HIS A 42 2.82 -10.91 -9.99
N ASP A 43 1.88 -11.79 -10.28
CA ASP A 43 0.46 -11.49 -10.07
C ASP A 43 0.18 -11.26 -8.58
N ASP A 44 -0.04 -10.00 -8.22
CA ASP A 44 -0.13 -9.55 -6.85
C ASP A 44 -1.50 -8.96 -6.50
N ARG A 45 -1.80 -8.89 -5.21
CA ARG A 45 -3.05 -8.32 -4.70
C ARG A 45 -2.86 -7.57 -3.39
N ILE A 46 -3.71 -6.57 -3.18
CA ILE A 46 -3.78 -5.73 -1.98
C ILE A 46 -5.27 -5.69 -1.57
N GLY A 47 -5.68 -6.60 -0.69
CA GLY A 47 -7.09 -6.82 -0.37
C GLY A 47 -7.87 -7.26 -1.61
N ALA A 48 -8.82 -6.42 -2.03
CA ALA A 48 -9.61 -6.61 -3.25
C ALA A 48 -8.95 -6.02 -4.52
N VAL A 49 -7.84 -5.29 -4.40
CA VAL A 49 -7.07 -4.82 -5.56
C VAL A 49 -6.30 -5.99 -6.15
N SER A 50 -6.45 -6.25 -7.44
CA SER A 50 -5.52 -7.09 -8.19
C SER A 50 -4.57 -6.21 -9.01
N LEU A 51 -3.27 -6.43 -8.83
CA LEU A 51 -2.19 -5.84 -9.61
C LEU A 51 -1.42 -6.98 -10.29
N PRO A 52 -1.88 -7.46 -11.46
CA PRO A 52 -1.17 -8.47 -12.23
C PRO A 52 0.28 -8.05 -12.55
N GLN A 53 1.16 -9.02 -12.77
CA GLN A 53 2.52 -8.80 -13.21
C GLN A 53 2.55 -7.82 -14.39
N GLY A 54 3.54 -6.93 -14.44
CA GLY A 54 3.74 -6.00 -15.55
C GLY A 54 4.11 -4.60 -15.10
N HIS A 55 4.11 -3.66 -16.05
CA HIS A 55 4.51 -2.28 -15.79
C HIS A 55 3.31 -1.42 -15.41
N TYR A 56 3.53 -0.52 -14.46
CA TYR A 56 2.52 0.39 -13.93
C TYR A 56 3.01 1.82 -14.01
N ARG A 57 2.17 2.68 -14.56
CA ARG A 57 2.34 4.12 -14.43
C ARG A 57 1.85 4.54 -13.04
N VAL A 58 2.68 5.31 -12.33
CA VAL A 58 2.34 5.90 -11.04
C VAL A 58 2.02 7.38 -11.23
N THR A 59 0.94 7.86 -10.62
CA THR A 59 0.55 9.26 -10.64
C THR A 59 0.33 9.73 -9.21
N VAL A 60 1.13 10.68 -8.75
CA VAL A 60 1.11 11.21 -7.38
C VAL A 60 0.25 12.46 -7.28
N ARG A 61 -0.26 12.76 -6.08
CA ARG A 61 -1.02 13.97 -5.75
C ARG A 61 -0.80 14.38 -4.30
N GLY A 62 -1.07 15.65 -3.99
CA GLY A 62 -1.03 16.16 -2.61
C GLY A 62 0.35 16.08 -1.97
N GLY A 63 1.41 16.39 -2.73
CA GLY A 63 2.76 16.59 -2.22
C GLY A 63 3.60 15.34 -1.95
N ILE A 64 3.12 14.13 -2.28
CA ILE A 64 3.97 12.93 -2.21
C ILE A 64 4.89 12.83 -3.43
N SER A 65 6.16 12.50 -3.21
CA SER A 65 7.13 12.33 -4.28
C SER A 65 6.98 10.98 -4.99
N CYS A 66 7.45 10.90 -6.23
CA CYS A 66 7.45 9.66 -6.99
C CYS A 66 8.20 8.51 -6.29
N PRO A 67 9.44 8.70 -5.79
CA PRO A 67 10.14 7.66 -5.02
C PRO A 67 9.34 7.19 -3.79
N ALA A 68 8.82 8.11 -2.99
CA ALA A 68 8.04 7.76 -1.81
C ALA A 68 6.77 6.97 -2.17
N SER A 69 6.11 7.31 -3.27
CA SER A 69 4.92 6.58 -3.74
C SER A 69 5.25 5.18 -4.23
N THR A 70 6.40 4.97 -4.89
CA THR A 70 6.82 3.64 -5.35
C THR A 70 7.28 2.75 -4.20
N ASP A 71 7.91 3.32 -3.17
CA ASP A 71 8.30 2.57 -1.97
C ASP A 71 7.07 2.11 -1.16
N LEU A 72 6.07 2.99 -1.04
CA LEU A 72 4.77 2.64 -0.46
C LEU A 72 4.03 1.60 -1.30
N LEU A 73 4.04 1.71 -2.63
CA LEU A 73 3.45 0.70 -3.51
C LEU A 73 4.11 -0.66 -3.28
N ALA A 74 5.44 -0.70 -3.22
CA ALA A 74 6.18 -1.91 -2.89
C ALA A 74 5.77 -2.46 -1.50
N GLN A 75 5.68 -1.59 -0.49
CA GLN A 75 5.18 -1.99 0.84
C GLN A 75 3.77 -2.56 0.80
N PHE A 76 2.85 -1.93 0.06
CA PHE A 76 1.45 -2.35 0.02
C PHE A 76 1.28 -3.67 -0.73
N LEU A 77 2.11 -3.94 -1.74
CA LEU A 77 2.16 -5.25 -2.40
C LEU A 77 2.58 -6.38 -1.44
N GLU A 78 3.29 -6.06 -0.36
CA GLU A 78 3.56 -7.00 0.75
C GLU A 78 2.36 -7.12 1.72
N ASP A 79 1.46 -6.14 1.75
CA ASP A 79 0.31 -6.06 2.65
C ASP A 79 -1.00 -6.48 1.96
N TRP A 80 -1.11 -7.79 1.73
CA TRP A 80 -2.12 -8.41 0.87
C TRP A 80 -3.56 -8.42 1.44
N ASP A 81 -3.76 -8.16 2.74
CA ASP A 81 -5.09 -8.22 3.37
C ASP A 81 -5.95 -6.98 3.05
N GLY A 82 -5.35 -5.94 2.46
CA GLY A 82 -5.99 -4.67 2.13
C GLY A 82 -6.10 -3.71 3.31
N VAL A 83 -5.58 -4.10 4.48
CA VAL A 83 -5.47 -3.28 5.69
C VAL A 83 -4.15 -2.53 5.65
N LEU A 84 -4.10 -1.52 4.80
CA LEU A 84 -2.90 -0.70 4.66
C LEU A 84 -2.49 -0.04 6.00
N PRO A 85 -1.19 0.23 6.19
CA PRO A 85 -0.70 0.97 7.35
C PRO A 85 -1.48 2.27 7.50
N ARG A 86 -2.13 2.45 8.66
CA ARG A 86 -2.85 3.71 8.93
C ARG A 86 -1.90 4.90 8.70
N PRO A 87 -2.36 5.99 8.06
CA PRO A 87 -3.73 6.30 7.66
C PRO A 87 -4.04 5.99 6.18
N TRP A 88 -3.30 5.08 5.55
CA TRP A 88 -3.47 4.74 4.14
C TRP A 88 -4.72 3.91 3.88
N ARG A 89 -5.33 4.14 2.72
CA ARG A 89 -6.52 3.43 2.24
C ARG A 89 -6.42 3.22 0.73
N VAL A 90 -6.96 2.11 0.27
CA VAL A 90 -7.29 1.90 -1.15
C VAL A 90 -8.65 2.53 -1.43
N ALA A 91 -8.71 3.32 -2.48
CA ALA A 91 -9.94 3.75 -3.15
C ALA A 91 -10.01 3.10 -4.55
N SER A 92 -11.20 2.66 -4.93
CA SER A 92 -11.51 2.19 -6.29
C SER A 92 -10.62 1.05 -6.82
N PRO A 93 -10.61 -0.14 -6.17
CA PRO A 93 -9.87 -1.30 -6.64
C PRO A 93 -10.44 -1.80 -7.98
N ARG A 94 -9.60 -1.96 -9.00
CA ARG A 94 -9.90 -2.69 -10.24
C ARG A 94 -8.65 -3.48 -10.67
N ALA A 95 -8.83 -4.53 -11.46
CA ALA A 95 -7.69 -5.27 -12.01
C ALA A 95 -6.77 -4.31 -12.79
N GLY A 96 -5.49 -4.28 -12.41
CA GLY A 96 -4.49 -3.42 -13.02
C GLY A 96 -4.63 -1.93 -12.70
N ARG A 97 -5.46 -1.53 -11.71
CA ARG A 97 -5.62 -0.14 -11.32
C ARG A 97 -6.03 0.03 -9.85
N ALA A 98 -5.35 0.91 -9.13
CA ALA A 98 -5.73 1.29 -7.78
C ALA A 98 -5.46 2.75 -7.48
N ASN A 99 -6.16 3.32 -6.51
CA ASN A 99 -5.86 4.62 -5.95
C ASN A 99 -5.57 4.47 -4.47
N PHE A 100 -4.47 5.07 -4.00
CA PHE A 100 -4.05 5.05 -2.61
C PHE A 100 -4.16 6.47 -2.05
N SER A 101 -4.76 6.62 -0.88
CA SER A 101 -4.92 7.92 -0.22
C SER A 101 -4.52 7.87 1.24
N ARG A 102 -3.88 8.96 1.69
CA ARG A 102 -3.42 9.14 3.06
C ARG A 102 -4.37 10.07 3.82
N GLY A 103 -5.55 9.54 4.17
CA GLY A 103 -6.55 10.20 5.02
C GLY A 103 -6.78 11.68 4.69
N ARG A 104 -6.86 12.54 5.73
CA ARG A 104 -7.18 13.97 5.62
C ARG A 104 -6.12 14.82 4.90
N SER A 105 -4.92 14.30 4.67
CA SER A 105 -3.83 15.08 4.05
C SER A 105 -4.02 15.32 2.54
N GLY A 106 -4.95 14.60 1.88
CA GLY A 106 -5.12 14.64 0.43
C GLY A 106 -3.98 14.00 -0.38
N ALA A 107 -2.84 13.72 0.27
CA ALA A 107 -1.71 13.01 -0.32
C ALA A 107 -2.11 11.61 -0.77
N GLY A 108 -1.60 11.19 -1.93
CA GLY A 108 -1.89 9.87 -2.45
C GLY A 108 -1.27 9.62 -3.81
N PHE A 109 -1.47 8.43 -4.33
CA PHE A 109 -1.01 8.06 -5.65
C PHE A 109 -1.94 7.04 -6.28
N ALA A 110 -2.04 7.06 -7.60
CA ALA A 110 -2.78 6.08 -8.39
C ALA A 110 -1.81 5.27 -9.23
N VAL A 111 -2.15 3.99 -9.43
CA VAL A 111 -1.42 3.08 -10.30
C VAL A 111 -2.32 2.61 -11.42
N ARG A 112 -1.76 2.47 -12.61
CA ARG A 112 -2.45 1.93 -13.78
C ARG A 112 -1.49 1.08 -14.60
N ARG A 113 -1.87 -0.16 -14.89
CA ARG A 113 -1.10 -1.06 -15.76
C ARG A 113 -0.94 -0.45 -17.15
N VAL A 114 0.23 -0.60 -17.73
CA VAL A 114 0.59 -0.14 -19.08
C VAL A 114 1.20 -1.29 -19.87
N GLY A 115 1.03 -1.27 -21.19
CA GLY A 115 1.46 -2.37 -22.07
C GLY A 115 2.95 -2.39 -22.44
N LYS A 116 3.66 -1.26 -22.32
CA LYS A 116 5.12 -1.16 -22.53
C LYS A 116 5.73 -0.26 -21.46
N ALA A 117 6.93 -0.59 -20.99
CA ALA A 117 7.73 0.31 -20.18
C ALA A 117 8.06 1.57 -21.00
N SER A 118 7.77 2.76 -20.47
CA SER A 118 8.20 4.03 -21.05
C SER A 118 9.10 4.70 -20.02
N GLY A 119 10.39 4.83 -20.33
CA GLY A 119 11.38 5.46 -19.43
C GLY A 119 12.15 4.44 -18.58
N GLY A 120 13.46 4.64 -18.48
CA GLY A 120 14.43 3.77 -17.81
C GLY A 120 13.99 3.35 -16.41
N GLY A 121 14.28 2.08 -16.10
CA GLY A 121 13.78 1.35 -14.94
C GLY A 121 13.96 2.09 -13.62
N GLY A 122 12.91 2.78 -13.20
CA GLY A 122 12.67 3.15 -11.81
C GLY A 122 12.02 1.96 -11.11
N GLY A 123 12.77 0.85 -11.01
CA GLY A 123 12.44 -0.18 -10.03
C GLY A 123 12.45 0.52 -8.69
N GLY A 124 11.28 0.62 -8.05
CA GLY A 124 11.21 1.04 -6.65
C GLY A 124 12.25 0.23 -5.89
N ARG A 125 13.05 0.89 -5.06
CA ARG A 125 14.07 0.19 -4.28
C ARG A 125 13.30 -0.70 -3.32
N HIS A 126 13.16 -1.97 -3.70
CA HIS A 126 12.77 -3.01 -2.77
C HIS A 126 13.88 -3.01 -1.69
N PRO A 127 13.60 -2.53 -0.46
CA PRO A 127 12.43 -2.90 0.35
C PRO A 127 11.66 -1.70 0.93
N GLY A 128 10.33 -1.70 0.75
CA GLY A 128 9.44 -0.76 1.46
C GLY A 128 9.46 -1.05 2.96
N PHE A 129 8.98 -2.21 3.41
CA PHE A 129 9.10 -2.66 4.81
C PHE A 129 9.09 -4.20 4.97
N GLY A 130 8.93 -4.96 3.88
CA GLY A 130 9.16 -6.40 3.85
C GLY A 130 10.65 -6.71 3.66
N LEU A 131 11.17 -7.75 4.31
CA LEU A 131 12.57 -8.16 4.14
C LEU A 131 12.60 -9.42 3.28
N LEU A 132 13.06 -9.28 2.04
CA LEU A 132 13.38 -10.43 1.20
C LEU A 132 14.52 -11.20 1.86
N CYS A 133 14.36 -12.51 2.02
CA CYS A 133 15.39 -13.36 2.55
C CYS A 133 16.51 -13.57 1.54
N PRO A 134 17.78 -13.54 1.98
CA PRO A 134 18.88 -13.89 1.10
C PRO A 134 18.77 -15.37 0.72
N GLY A 135 18.88 -15.65 -0.59
CA GLY A 135 18.77 -16.99 -1.14
C GLY A 135 17.34 -17.45 -1.45
N THR A 136 17.25 -18.66 -1.97
CA THR A 136 16.01 -19.35 -2.33
C THR A 136 15.76 -20.52 -1.38
N PHE A 137 14.49 -20.94 -1.29
CA PHE A 137 14.07 -22.19 -0.67
C PHE A 137 13.68 -23.16 -1.77
N GLU A 138 14.32 -24.33 -1.81
CA GLU A 138 14.01 -25.36 -2.79
C GLU A 138 12.85 -26.24 -2.29
N VAL A 139 11.76 -26.28 -3.05
CA VAL A 139 10.69 -27.25 -2.89
C VAL A 139 11.03 -28.45 -3.77
N LEU A 140 11.30 -29.60 -3.15
CA LEU A 140 11.84 -30.78 -3.82
C LEU A 140 10.80 -31.58 -4.61
N HIS A 141 9.52 -31.41 -4.30
CA HIS A 141 8.42 -32.17 -4.88
C HIS A 141 7.25 -31.26 -5.24
N ASN A 142 6.32 -31.75 -6.07
CA ASN A 142 5.07 -31.05 -6.31
C ASN A 142 4.18 -31.15 -5.06
N ASP A 143 4.36 -30.20 -4.16
CA ASP A 143 3.70 -30.16 -2.86
C ASP A 143 2.41 -29.33 -2.88
N ARG A 144 1.63 -29.48 -1.82
CA ARG A 144 0.47 -28.63 -1.55
C ARG A 144 0.32 -28.36 -0.07
N ILE A 145 -0.29 -27.24 0.25
CA ILE A 145 -0.72 -26.89 1.61
C ILE A 145 -2.17 -26.43 1.52
N GLY A 146 -3.10 -27.34 1.79
CA GLY A 146 -4.53 -27.11 1.55
C GLY A 146 -4.79 -26.82 0.07
N ARG A 147 -5.23 -25.60 -0.25
CA ARG A 147 -5.50 -25.15 -1.63
C ARG A 147 -4.28 -24.56 -2.34
N LEU A 148 -3.21 -24.22 -1.62
CA LEU A 148 -1.98 -23.70 -2.22
C LEU A 148 -1.23 -24.85 -2.88
N ARG A 149 -0.94 -24.71 -4.18
CA ARG A 149 -0.06 -25.64 -4.91
C ARG A 149 1.34 -25.04 -4.96
N LEU A 150 2.33 -25.87 -4.67
CA LEU A 150 3.74 -25.50 -4.67
C LEU A 150 4.48 -26.51 -5.55
N PRO A 151 4.51 -26.29 -6.88
CA PRO A 151 5.32 -27.10 -7.77
C PRO A 151 6.78 -27.14 -7.30
N MET A 152 7.48 -28.22 -7.65
CA MET A 152 8.91 -28.32 -7.38
C MET A 152 9.66 -27.13 -8.00
N GLY A 153 10.66 -26.61 -7.29
CA GLY A 153 11.45 -25.48 -7.76
C GLY A 153 11.89 -24.54 -6.64
N GLU A 154 12.53 -23.44 -7.04
CA GLU A 154 13.05 -22.45 -6.11
C GLU A 154 12.00 -21.41 -5.74
N TYR A 155 11.96 -21.03 -4.46
CA TYR A 155 11.04 -20.04 -3.91
C TYR A 155 11.78 -18.93 -3.17
N THR A 156 11.37 -17.69 -3.40
CA THR A 156 11.76 -16.57 -2.56
C THR A 156 10.89 -16.51 -1.32
N ILE A 157 11.47 -16.08 -0.20
CA ILE A 157 10.75 -15.85 1.05
C ILE A 157 10.83 -14.37 1.41
N THR A 158 9.67 -13.70 1.51
CA THR A 158 9.59 -12.30 1.92
C THR A 158 8.94 -12.18 3.29
N LEU A 159 9.62 -11.57 4.24
CA LEU A 159 9.14 -11.37 5.60
C LEU A 159 8.21 -10.16 5.68
N LEU A 160 7.04 -10.30 6.33
CA LEU A 160 6.05 -9.22 6.47
C LEU A 160 6.37 -8.29 7.66
N ALA A 161 5.94 -7.03 7.61
CA ALA A 161 6.43 -5.95 8.48
C ALA A 161 5.99 -5.98 9.98
N HIS A 162 6.56 -5.05 10.77
CA HIS A 162 6.31 -4.69 12.18
C HIS A 162 6.62 -5.75 13.26
N ASN A 163 6.60 -7.04 12.94
CA ASN A 163 7.06 -8.14 13.80
C ASN A 163 7.35 -9.35 12.90
N ARG A 164 8.58 -9.54 12.42
CA ARG A 164 8.91 -10.59 11.44
C ARG A 164 9.57 -11.81 12.07
N PRO A 165 9.30 -13.04 11.58
CA PRO A 165 10.26 -14.13 11.80
C PRO A 165 11.60 -13.77 11.14
N THR A 166 12.70 -14.36 11.61
CA THR A 166 13.97 -14.30 10.86
C THR A 166 13.84 -15.13 9.59
N CYS A 167 14.72 -14.93 8.59
CA CYS A 167 14.72 -15.73 7.37
C CYS A 167 14.90 -17.23 7.61
N GLN A 168 15.81 -17.58 8.53
CA GLN A 168 15.98 -18.96 8.98
C GLN A 168 14.70 -19.51 9.61
N ARG A 169 14.00 -18.69 10.43
CA ARG A 169 12.75 -19.09 11.05
C ARG A 169 11.62 -19.26 10.03
N ALA A 170 11.52 -18.36 9.06
CA ALA A 170 10.54 -18.43 7.98
C ALA A 170 10.77 -19.68 7.11
N SER A 171 12.02 -19.97 6.74
CA SER A 171 12.39 -21.20 6.02
C SER A 171 12.03 -22.46 6.80
N THR A 172 12.34 -22.48 8.11
CA THR A 172 11.97 -23.60 8.99
C THR A 172 10.45 -23.78 9.09
N LEU A 173 9.70 -22.67 9.17
CA LEU A 173 8.24 -22.72 9.20
C LEU A 173 7.67 -23.19 7.87
N PHE A 174 8.22 -22.72 6.75
CA PHE A 174 7.77 -23.12 5.42
C PHE A 174 7.98 -24.62 5.20
N ALA A 175 9.16 -25.15 5.52
CA ALA A 175 9.44 -26.59 5.50
C ALA A 175 8.44 -27.40 6.35
N ARG A 176 8.10 -26.91 7.55
CA ARG A 176 7.08 -27.55 8.40
C ARG A 176 5.67 -27.47 7.84
N PHE A 177 5.34 -26.39 7.12
CA PHE A 177 4.01 -26.22 6.54
C PHE A 177 3.82 -27.07 5.28
N LEU A 178 4.89 -27.34 4.52
CA LEU A 178 4.87 -28.32 3.42
C LEU A 178 4.44 -29.72 3.90
N GLN A 179 4.75 -30.07 5.15
CA GLN A 179 4.29 -31.31 5.80
C GLN A 179 2.80 -31.30 6.18
N ARG A 180 2.05 -30.24 5.86
CA ARG A 180 0.62 -30.07 6.16
C ARG A 180 -0.22 -29.99 4.88
N PRO A 181 -0.33 -31.07 4.10
CA PRO A 181 -1.11 -31.07 2.87
C PRO A 181 -2.61 -30.84 3.09
N ASP A 182 -3.10 -31.07 4.32
CA ASP A 182 -4.45 -30.76 4.78
C ASP A 182 -4.72 -29.25 4.94
N GLY A 183 -3.68 -28.42 4.91
CA GLY A 183 -3.77 -26.96 5.06
C GLY A 183 -4.03 -26.49 6.50
N ARG A 184 -4.07 -27.39 7.48
CA ARG A 184 -4.25 -27.05 8.89
C ARG A 184 -2.89 -26.70 9.49
N LEU A 185 -2.55 -25.42 9.57
CA LEU A 185 -1.24 -25.02 10.10
C LEU A 185 -1.20 -25.11 11.63
N PRO A 186 -0.04 -25.47 12.23
CA PRO A 186 0.10 -25.58 13.68
C PRO A 186 -0.03 -24.21 14.37
N GLY A 187 -0.61 -24.18 15.56
CA GLY A 187 -0.79 -22.95 16.34
C GLY A 187 -1.81 -22.00 15.73
N ARG A 188 -1.64 -20.69 15.94
CA ARG A 188 -2.51 -19.64 15.38
C ARG A 188 -2.09 -19.20 13.97
N TRP A 189 -1.48 -20.10 13.20
CA TRP A 189 -1.04 -19.80 11.83
C TRP A 189 -2.19 -19.98 10.85
N GLY A 190 -2.31 -19.05 9.91
CA GLY A 190 -3.23 -19.10 8.79
C GLY A 190 -2.46 -19.01 7.47
N LEU A 191 -3.01 -19.65 6.44
CA LEU A 191 -2.54 -19.62 5.06
C LEU A 191 -3.55 -18.86 4.19
N ASP A 192 -3.07 -17.90 3.42
CA ASP A 192 -3.76 -17.43 2.23
C ASP A 192 -3.20 -18.15 0.99
N PRO A 193 -3.93 -19.12 0.42
CA PRO A 193 -3.45 -19.92 -0.70
C PRO A 193 -3.41 -19.14 -2.02
N THR A 194 -4.05 -17.98 -2.11
CA THR A 194 -4.03 -17.14 -3.33
C THR A 194 -2.70 -16.42 -3.46
N SER A 195 -2.13 -15.99 -2.33
CA SER A 195 -0.91 -15.17 -2.31
C SER A 195 0.35 -15.93 -1.86
N GLY A 196 0.21 -17.16 -1.35
CA GLY A 196 1.33 -17.90 -0.77
C GLY A 196 1.77 -17.32 0.59
N THR A 197 0.85 -16.71 1.33
CA THR A 197 1.19 -15.97 2.55
C THR A 197 0.81 -16.71 3.83
N PHE A 198 1.75 -16.75 4.76
CA PHE A 198 1.59 -17.37 6.08
C PHE A 198 1.60 -16.28 7.16
N ARG A 199 0.58 -16.25 8.02
CA ARG A 199 0.47 -15.27 9.13
C ARG A 199 0.09 -15.91 10.44
N ARG A 200 0.59 -15.38 11.55
CA ARG A 200 0.27 -15.84 12.91
C ARG A 200 -0.57 -14.80 13.67
N GLY A 201 -1.82 -15.13 13.97
CA GLY A 201 -2.74 -14.28 14.73
C GLY A 201 -3.13 -12.96 14.02
N TYR A 202 -3.58 -11.96 14.78
CA TYR A 202 -4.06 -10.65 14.26
C TYR A 202 -2.94 -9.64 13.93
N GLY A 203 -1.66 -10.05 14.00
CA GLY A 203 -0.52 -9.20 13.70
C GLY A 203 0.02 -9.39 12.29
N ASN A 204 0.94 -8.51 11.88
CA ASN A 204 1.72 -8.64 10.64
C ASN A 204 2.90 -9.64 10.77
N PHE A 205 2.84 -10.56 11.75
CA PHE A 205 3.85 -11.61 11.93
C PHE A 205 3.65 -12.74 10.93
N GLY A 206 4.47 -12.74 9.89
CA GLY A 206 4.33 -13.68 8.80
C GLY A 206 5.43 -13.57 7.76
N PHE A 207 5.31 -14.43 6.75
CA PHE A 207 6.15 -14.42 5.58
C PHE A 207 5.34 -14.90 4.38
N ARG A 208 5.79 -14.54 3.19
CA ARG A 208 5.21 -14.91 1.91
C ARG A 208 6.22 -15.72 1.12
N VAL A 209 5.73 -16.71 0.37
CA VAL A 209 6.55 -17.49 -0.56
C VAL A 209 6.06 -17.26 -1.98
N LYS A 210 7.00 -17.15 -2.92
CA LYS A 210 6.73 -17.04 -4.36
C LYS A 210 7.79 -17.83 -5.14
N PRO A 211 7.48 -18.39 -6.31
CA PRO A 211 8.51 -18.90 -7.22
C PRO A 211 9.61 -17.85 -7.44
N ALA A 212 10.87 -18.28 -7.45
CA ALA A 212 12.02 -17.40 -7.65
C ALA A 212 12.18 -16.99 -9.12
N PHE A 213 11.76 -17.87 -10.04
CA PHE A 213 11.78 -17.68 -11.48
C PHE A 213 10.53 -18.34 -12.07
N ASP A 214 9.86 -17.65 -13.00
CA ASP A 214 8.77 -18.21 -13.84
C ASP A 214 9.34 -18.52 -15.24
#